data_AF-A0A369W928-F1
#
_entry.id   AF-A0A369W928-F1
#
_cell.length_a   1.000
_cell.length_b   1.000
_cell.length_c   1.000
_cell.angle_alpha   90.00
_cell.angle_beta   90.00
_cell.angle_gamma   90.00
#
_symmetry.space_group_name_H-M   'P 1'
#
loop_
_entity.id
_entity.type
_entity.pdbx_description
1 polymer ?
#
loop_
_entity_poly.entity_id
_entity_poly.type
_entity_poly.pdbx_seq_one_letter_code
_entity_poly.pdbx_strand_id
1 'polypeptide(L)' 'MLFASRDMDRDGWLDANVAHSAFKDVQIEVMHFDYAYEAVPKSRDACHELAFQFGIEVGTYIEGVMATGKRPARGVQGR' A
#
# COMPACT_ATOMS: atom_id res chain seq x y z
N MET A 1 29.08 -2.40 12.62
CA MET A 1 27.65 -2.19 12.40
C MET A 1 27.31 -0.79 12.85
N LEU A 2 26.61 -0.04 12.00
CA LEU A 2 26.40 1.40 12.12
C LEU A 2 25.72 1.78 13.43
N PHE A 3 26.18 2.92 13.94
CA PHE A 3 25.66 3.66 15.08
C PHE A 3 24.15 3.88 14.94
N ALA A 4 23.39 3.40 15.93
CA ALA A 4 22.06 3.89 16.19
C ALA A 4 22.18 5.39 16.48
N SER A 5 21.79 6.21 15.50
CA SER A 5 21.70 7.66 15.69
C SER A 5 20.67 7.91 16.79
N ARG A 6 21.14 8.61 17.81
CA ARG A 6 20.43 8.92 19.06
C ARG A 6 19.37 10.02 18.87
N ASP A 7 19.12 10.42 17.63
CA ASP A 7 18.09 11.35 17.16
C ASP A 7 17.00 10.64 16.35
N MET A 8 16.72 9.37 16.65
CA MET A 8 15.39 8.82 16.39
C MET A 8 14.43 9.46 17.39
N ASP A 9 14.12 10.72 17.13
CA ASP A 9 13.06 11.44 17.83
C ASP A 9 11.78 10.59 17.75
N ARG A 10 10.91 10.74 18.74
CA ARG A 10 9.74 9.87 18.96
C ARG A 10 8.88 9.64 17.70
N ASP A 11 8.97 10.54 16.73
CA ASP A 11 8.33 10.52 15.42
C ASP A 11 9.00 9.59 14.39
N GLY A 12 10.31 9.36 14.43
CA GLY A 12 11.03 8.52 13.45
C GLY A 12 10.82 7.01 13.63
N TRP A 13 10.59 6.55 14.87
CA TRP A 13 10.20 5.15 15.12
C TRP A 13 8.73 4.91 14.77
N LEU A 14 7.88 5.93 14.92
CA LEU A 14 6.50 5.93 14.43
C LEU A 14 6.46 5.88 12.90
N ASP A 15 7.30 6.66 12.22
CA ASP A 15 7.38 6.70 10.75
C ASP A 15 7.84 5.36 10.15
N ALA A 16 8.89 4.74 10.69
CA ALA A 16 9.34 3.41 10.23
C ALA A 16 8.28 2.31 10.45
N ASN A 17 7.55 2.35 11.57
CA ASN A 17 6.45 1.41 11.85
C ASN A 17 5.23 1.66 10.95
N VAL A 18 4.93 2.92 10.64
CA VAL A 18 3.86 3.30 9.70
C VAL A 18 4.23 2.83 8.29
N ALA A 19 5.46 3.06 7.83
CA ALA A 19 5.93 2.58 6.54
C ALA A 19 5.92 1.04 6.44
N HIS A 20 6.39 0.34 7.48
CA HIS A 20 6.36 -1.12 7.52
C HIS A 20 4.93 -1.68 7.52
N SER A 21 4.01 -1.03 8.24
CA SER A 21 2.60 -1.44 8.27
C SER A 21 1.88 -1.11 6.95
N ALA A 22 2.20 0.03 6.33
CA ALA A 22 1.66 0.41 5.02
C ALA A 22 2.12 -0.55 3.92
N PHE A 23 3.37 -1.03 3.99
CA PHE A 23 3.85 -2.07 3.10
C PHE A 23 3.05 -3.38 3.24
N LYS A 24 2.69 -3.77 4.46
CA LYS A 24 1.83 -4.96 4.69
C LYS A 24 0.44 -4.80 4.08
N ASP A 25 -0.16 -3.61 4.15
CA ASP A 25 -1.45 -3.36 3.49
C ASP A 25 -1.35 -3.54 1.98
N VAL A 26 -0.28 -3.03 1.35
CA VAL A 26 -0.04 -3.21 -0.08
C VAL A 26 0.15 -4.69 -0.42
N GLN A 27 0.86 -5.45 0.41
CA GLN A 27 1.02 -6.89 0.19
C GLN A 27 -0.32 -7.64 0.24
N ILE A 28 -1.20 -7.28 1.19
CA ILE A 28 -2.56 -7.84 1.25
C ILE A 28 -3.35 -7.48 -0.01
N GLU A 29 -3.23 -6.24 -0.48
CA GLU A 29 -3.96 -5.82 -1.68
C GLU A 29 -3.47 -6.51 -2.95
N VAL A 30 -2.17 -6.80 -3.07
CA VAL A 30 -1.65 -7.65 -4.15
C VAL A 30 -2.28 -9.05 -4.11
N MET A 31 -2.50 -9.63 -2.92
CA MET A 31 -3.19 -10.93 -2.82
C MET A 31 -4.65 -10.83 -3.26
N HIS A 32 -5.34 -9.72 -2.98
CA HIS A 32 -6.68 -9.48 -3.48
C HIS A 32 -6.70 -9.26 -5.00
N PHE A 33 -5.70 -8.58 -5.55
CA PHE A 33 -5.54 -8.42 -6.99
C PHE A 33 -5.43 -9.77 -7.70
N ASP A 34 -4.61 -10.69 -7.20
CA ASP A 34 -4.48 -12.03 -7.76
C ASP A 34 -5.83 -12.77 -7.77
N TYR A 35 -6.61 -12.65 -6.70
CA TYR A 35 -7.96 -13.23 -6.64
C TYR A 35 -8.92 -12.57 -7.64
N ALA A 36 -8.95 -11.24 -7.70
CA ALA A 36 -9.80 -10.49 -8.62
C ALA A 36 -9.43 -10.75 -10.09
N TYR A 37 -8.14 -10.95 -10.37
CA TYR A 37 -7.63 -11.30 -11.68
C TYR A 37 -8.25 -12.60 -12.18
N GLU A 38 -8.48 -13.58 -11.31
CA GLU A 38 -9.14 -14.84 -11.69
C GLU A 38 -10.63 -14.70 -12.02
N ALA A 39 -11.29 -13.65 -11.50
CA ALA A 39 -12.71 -13.42 -11.74
C ALA A 39 -13.01 -12.65 -13.04
N VAL A 40 -12.01 -11.98 -13.64
CA VAL A 40 -12.22 -11.18 -14.87
C VAL A 40 -11.98 -11.99 -16.15
N PRO A 41 -12.68 -11.66 -17.26
CA PRO A 41 -12.33 -12.20 -18.57
C PRO A 41 -10.86 -11.92 -18.91
N LYS A 42 -10.14 -12.92 -19.42
CA LYS A 42 -8.71 -12.77 -19.79
C LYS A 42 -8.50 -12.02 -21.11
N SER A 43 -9.37 -11.04 -21.40
CA SER A 43 -9.18 -10.11 -22.50
C SER A 43 -8.19 -9.03 -22.10
N ARG A 44 -7.53 -8.43 -23.10
CA ARG A 44 -6.57 -7.34 -22.87
C ARG A 44 -7.22 -6.17 -22.12
N ASP A 45 -8.43 -5.80 -22.52
CA ASP A 45 -9.12 -4.63 -21.97
C ASP A 45 -9.53 -4.85 -20.50
N ALA A 46 -10.08 -6.02 -20.16
CA ALA A 46 -10.48 -6.33 -18.79
C ALA A 46 -9.27 -6.48 -17.85
N CYS A 47 -8.17 -7.09 -18.31
CA CYS A 47 -6.93 -7.15 -17.53
C CYS A 47 -6.33 -5.75 -17.34
N HIS A 48 -6.38 -4.91 -18.37
CA HIS A 48 -5.86 -3.54 -18.29
C HIS A 48 -6.66 -2.69 -17.31
N GLU A 49 -7.99 -2.75 -17.37
CA GLU A 49 -8.87 -2.01 -16.47
C GLU A 49 -8.63 -2.41 -15.01
N LEU A 50 -8.55 -3.72 -14.72
CA LEU A 50 -8.25 -4.21 -13.38
C LEU A 50 -6.90 -3.72 -12.87
N ALA A 51 -5.85 -3.84 -13.69
CA ALA A 51 -4.50 -3.38 -13.34
C ALA A 51 -4.44 -1.86 -13.13
N PHE A 52 -5.14 -1.09 -13.95
CA PHE A 52 -5.21 0.35 -13.85
C PHE A 52 -5.89 0.79 -12.54
N GLN A 53 -7.03 0.17 -12.22
CA GLN A 53 -7.77 0.47 -11.00
C GLN A 53 -6.95 0.15 -9.74
N PHE A 54 -6.32 -1.03 -9.70
CA PHE A 54 -5.41 -1.42 -8.62
C PHE A 54 -4.26 -0.42 -8.44
N GLY A 55 -3.64 0.01 -9.54
CA GLY A 55 -2.56 1.00 -9.52
C GLY A 55 -2.99 2.35 -8.92
N ILE A 56 -4.19 2.83 -9.27
CA ILE A 56 -4.76 4.06 -8.69
C ILE A 56 -4.98 3.92 -7.19
N GLU A 57 -5.55 2.80 -6.75
CA GLU A 57 -5.92 2.57 -5.35
C GLU A 57 -4.68 2.48 -4.45
N VAL A 58 -3.69 1.68 -4.85
CA VAL A 58 -2.41 1.57 -4.14
C VAL A 58 -1.64 2.89 -4.16
N GLY A 59 -1.60 3.58 -5.31
CA GLY A 59 -0.93 4.88 -5.44
C GLY A 59 -1.54 5.93 -4.50
N THR A 60 -2.87 6.07 -4.52
CA THR A 60 -3.60 7.01 -3.65
C THR A 60 -3.36 6.71 -2.17
N TYR A 61 -3.35 5.43 -1.81
CA TYR A 61 -3.05 5.01 -0.44
C TYR A 61 -1.64 5.41 -0.01
N ILE A 62 -0.62 5.12 -0.84
CA ILE A 62 0.78 5.45 -0.54
C ILE A 62 0.94 6.97 -0.41
N GLU A 63 0.38 7.75 -1.33
CA GLU A 63 0.41 9.21 -1.27
C GLU A 63 -0.21 9.73 0.03
N GLY A 64 -1.35 9.16 0.45
CA GLY A 64 -2.01 9.52 1.71
C GLY A 64 -1.15 9.21 2.95
N VAL A 65 -0.49 8.05 2.98
CA VAL A 65 0.42 7.67 4.07
C VAL A 65 1.63 8.61 4.10
N MET A 66 2.26 8.87 2.94
CA MET A 66 3.41 9.76 2.82
C MET A 66 3.07 11.21 3.22
N ALA A 67 1.89 11.70 2.84
CA ALA A 67 1.48 13.06 3.15
C ALA A 67 1.13 13.27 4.64
N THR A 68 0.63 12.22 5.31
CA THR A 68 0.08 12.35 6.67
C THR A 68 0.91 11.69 7.77
N GLY A 69 1.86 10.81 7.40
CA GLY A 69 2.55 9.94 8.33
C GLY A 69 1.61 8.99 9.08
N LYS A 70 0.40 8.74 8.55
CA LYS A 70 -0.66 7.96 9.21
C LYS A 70 -1.25 6.94 8.27
N ARG A 71 -1.52 5.75 8.82
CA ARG A 71 -2.27 4.69 8.15
C ARG A 71 -3.78 4.91 8.31
N PRO A 72 -4.58 4.91 7.24
CA PRO A 72 -6.03 4.92 7.36
C PRO A 72 -6.53 3.61 8.02
N ALA A 73 -7.55 3.71 8.88
CA ALA A 73 -8.03 2.57 9.67
C ALA A 73 -8.47 1.37 8.81
N ARG A 74 -8.91 1.62 7.57
CA ARG A 74 -9.42 0.61 6.64
C ARG A 74 -8.38 0.08 5.64
N GLY A 75 -7.10 0.45 5.74
CA GLY A 75 -6.08 0.02 4.77
C GLY A 75 -6.32 0.60 3.37
N VAL A 76 -5.84 -0.06 2.31
CA VAL A 76 -6.19 0.26 0.93
C VAL A 76 -7.70 -0.01 0.75
N GLN A 77 -8.47 1.01 0.36
CA GLN A 77 -9.87 0.81 0.00
C GLN A 77 -9.94 0.40 -1.47
N GLY A 78 -9.63 -0.87 -1.75
CA GLY A 78 -10.03 -1.54 -2.97
C GLY A 78 -11.53 -1.87 -2.92
N ARG A 79 -12.21 -1.81 -4.06
CA ARG A 79 -13.62 -2.18 -4.18
C ARG A 79 -13.85 -3.69 -4.14
#